data_AF-A0A7C3R5A8-F1
#
_entry.id   AF-A0A7C3R5A8-F1
#
_cell.length_a   1.000
_cell.length_b   1.000
_cell.length_c   1.000
_cell.angle_alpha   90.00
_cell.angle_beta   90.00
_cell.angle_gamma   90.00
#
_symmetry.space_group_name_H-M   'P 1'
#
loop_
_entity.id
_entity.type
_entity.pdbx_description
1 polymer ?
#
loop_
_entity_poly.entity_id
_entity_poly.type
_entity_poly.pdbx_seq_one_letter_code
_entity_poly.pdbx_strand_id
1 'polypeptide(L)' 'MNDFYIILGKKIKEIRQKVGMTQEELAWKCGISLNFLGQIERGQKKPSIDTIKKIATAL' A
#
# COMPACT_ATOMS: atom_id res chain seq x y z
N MET A 1 -3.61 -17.89 1.60
CA MET A 1 -3.65 -16.42 1.45
C MET A 1 -4.05 -16.14 0.01
N ASN A 2 -4.99 -15.23 -0.26
CA ASN A 2 -5.48 -15.03 -1.64
C ASN A 2 -4.38 -14.35 -2.48
N ASP A 3 -3.92 -15.01 -3.55
CA ASP A 3 -2.81 -14.59 -4.40
C ASP A 3 -2.94 -13.15 -4.91
N PHE A 4 -4.19 -12.70 -5.09
CA PHE A 4 -4.50 -11.32 -5.48
C PHE A 4 -3.86 -10.28 -4.56
N TYR A 5 -3.95 -10.42 -3.24
CA TYR A 5 -3.45 -9.40 -2.31
C TYR A 5 -1.92 -9.37 -2.22
N ILE A 6 -1.27 -10.51 -2.49
CA ILE A 6 0.19 -10.58 -2.57
C ILE A 6 0.67 -9.82 -3.82
N ILE A 7 0.01 -10.04 -4.96
CA ILE A 7 0.33 -9.34 -6.21
C ILE A 7 0.05 -7.83 -6.08
N LEU A 8 -1.11 -7.46 -5.51
CA LEU A 8 -1.46 -6.07 -5.25
C LEU A 8 -0.44 -5.38 -4.35
N GLY A 9 -0.10 -5.99 -3.21
CA GLY A 9 0.88 -5.45 -2.26
C GLY A 9 2.25 -5.22 -2.88
N LYS A 10 2.74 -6.19 -3.66
CA LYS A 10 3.99 -6.06 -4.42
C LYS A 10 3.93 -4.91 -5.42
N LYS A 11 2.82 -4.75 -6.14
CA LYS A 11 2.66 -3.68 -7.12
C LYS A 11 2.67 -2.29 -6.47
N ILE A 12 1.98 -2.14 -5.33
CA ILE A 12 1.99 -0.91 -4.53
C ILE A 12 3.43 -0.58 -4.11
N LYS A 13 4.15 -1.55 -3.56
CA LYS A 13 5.54 -1.38 -3.14
C LYS A 13 6.45 -0.97 -4.29
N GLU A 14 6.35 -1.63 -5.44
CA GLU A 14 7.13 -1.33 -6.63
C GLU A 14 6.89 0.11 -7.12
N ILE A 15 5.64 0.53 -7.22
CA ILE A 15 5.29 1.88 -7.68
C ILE A 15 5.79 2.91 -6.66
N ARG A 16 5.55 2.70 -5.37
CA ARG A 16 6.04 3.57 -4.29
C ARG A 16 7.55 3.79 -4.37
N GLN A 17 8.31 2.72 -4.57
CA GLN A 17 9.77 2.79 -4.71
C GLN A 17 10.19 3.52 -5.98
N LYS A 18 9.48 3.33 -7.10
CA LYS A 18 9.75 4.05 -8.36
C LYS A 18 9.56 5.56 -8.25
N VAL A 19 8.61 6.01 -7.43
CA VAL A 19 8.38 7.45 -7.16
C VAL A 19 9.20 7.97 -5.98
N GLY A 20 10.11 7.16 -5.41
CA GLY A 20 11.05 7.58 -4.37
C GLY A 20 10.42 7.80 -2.99
N MET A 21 9.21 7.30 -2.73
CA MET A 21 8.54 7.47 -1.44
C MET A 21 8.91 6.36 -0.43
N THR A 22 9.07 6.73 0.83
CA THR A 22 9.12 5.84 1.98
C THR A 22 7.72 5.29 2.32
N GLN A 23 7.65 4.22 3.13
CA GLN A 23 6.34 3.71 3.59
C GLN A 23 5.65 4.75 4.48
N GLU A 24 6.42 5.46 5.29
CA GLU A 24 5.97 6.53 6.18
C GLU A 24 5.29 7.65 5.40
N GLU A 25 5.90 8.13 4.33
CA GLU A 25 5.34 9.19 3.47
C GLU A 25 4.04 8.76 2.79
N LEU A 26 4.01 7.54 2.23
CA LEU A 26 2.78 7.05 1.58
C LEU A 26 1.67 6.83 2.60
N ALA A 27 1.99 6.25 3.77
CA ALA A 27 1.01 6.02 4.82
C ALA A 27 0.41 7.34 5.32
N TRP A 28 1.26 8.37 5.52
CA TRP A 28 0.84 9.71 5.88
C TRP A 28 -0.07 10.34 4.82
N LYS A 29 0.31 10.31 3.53
CA LYS A 29 -0.53 10.79 2.41
C LYS A 29 -1.88 10.09 2.32
N CYS A 30 -1.92 8.81 2.65
CA CYS A 30 -3.14 8.00 2.63
C CYS A 30 -3.99 8.14 3.90
N GLY A 31 -3.49 8.80 4.96
CA GLY A 31 -4.15 8.87 6.26
C GLY A 31 -4.31 7.50 6.93
N ILE A 32 -3.33 6.60 6.77
CA ILE A 32 -3.29 5.27 7.39
C ILE A 32 -2.03 5.07 8.22
N SER A 33 -2.00 4.06 9.08
CA SER A 33 -0.79 3.75 9.85
C SER A 33 0.29 3.12 8.97
N LEU A 34 1.56 3.41 9.30
CA LEU A 34 2.74 2.78 8.69
C LEU A 34 2.64 1.26 8.71
N ASN A 35 2.30 0.68 9.87
CA ASN A 35 2.15 -0.77 10.02
C ASN A 35 1.07 -1.32 9.09
N PHE A 36 -0.06 -0.63 8.93
CA PHE A 36 -1.13 -1.08 8.04
C PHE A 36 -0.67 -1.06 6.58
N LEU A 37 0.02 0.00 6.14
CA LEU A 37 0.62 0.04 4.80
C LEU A 37 1.63 -1.10 4.61
N GLY A 38 2.51 -1.36 5.58
CA GLY A 38 3.48 -2.45 5.51
C GLY A 38 2.82 -3.82 5.41
N GLN A 39 1.72 -4.05 6.12
CA GLN A 39 0.92 -5.27 6.00
C GLN A 39 0.25 -5.40 4.62
N ILE A 40 -0.22 -4.30 4.03
CA ILE A 40 -0.77 -4.28 2.67
C ILE A 40 0.32 -4.65 1.65
N GLU A 41 1.49 -4.01 1.72
CA GLU A 41 2.60 -4.28 0.78
C GLU A 41 3.12 -5.72 0.85
N ARG A 42 3.01 -6.36 2.01
CA ARG A 42 3.34 -7.79 2.20
C ARG A 42 2.18 -8.74 1.87
N GLY A 43 1.01 -8.23 1.46
CA GLY A 43 -0.19 -9.03 1.21
C GLY A 43 -0.81 -9.65 2.47
N GLN A 44 -0.40 -9.20 3.66
CA GLN A 44 -0.83 -9.72 4.97
C GLN A 44 -2.20 -9.19 5.39
N LYS A 45 -2.61 -8.04 4.85
CA LYS A 45 -3.95 -7.49 5.07
C LYS A 45 -4.67 -7.17 3.77
N LYS A 46 -5.98 -7.42 3.80
CA LYS A 46 -6.94 -6.95 2.80
C LYS A 46 -7.27 -5.47 3.09
N PRO A 47 -6.83 -4.51 2.26
CA PRO A 47 -7.30 -3.13 2.36
C PRO A 47 -8.77 -3.01 1.94
N SER A 48 -9.45 -1.97 2.40
CA SER A 48 -10.76 -1.60 1.86
C SER A 48 -10.59 -0.98 0.47
N ILE A 49 -11.68 -0.91 -0.31
CA ILE A 49 -11.66 -0.19 -1.59
C ILE A 49 -11.30 1.30 -1.39
N ASP A 50 -11.75 1.91 -0.30
CA ASP A 50 -11.39 3.29 0.04
C ASP A 50 -9.88 3.46 0.27
N THR A 51 -9.25 2.53 1.00
CA THR A 51 -7.80 2.52 1.19
C THR A 51 -7.06 2.33 -0.13
N ILE A 52 -7.54 1.45 -1.01
CA ILE A 52 -6.95 1.27 -2.36
C ILE A 52 -7.04 2.57 -3.16
N LYS A 53 -8.18 3.26 -3.13
CA LYS A 53 -8.34 4.57 -3.79
C LYS A 53 -7.35 5.60 -3.26
N LYS A 54 -7.23 5.72 -1.92
CA LYS A 54 -6.27 6.64 -1.28
C LYS A 54 -4.83 6.35 -1.69
N ILE A 55 -4.43 5.07 -1.71
CA ILE A 55 -3.11 4.64 -2.17
C ILE A 55 -2.90 5.00 -3.64
N ALA A 56 -3.87 4.71 -4.51
CA ALA A 56 -3.79 5.01 -5.94
C ALA A 56 -3.78 6.52 -6.24
N THR A 57 -4.38 7.36 -5.39
CA THR A 57 -4.33 8.82 -5.52
C THR A 57 -3.03 9.41 -4.97
N ALA A 58 -2.40 8.76 -3.99
CA ALA A 58 -1.18 9.24 -3.34
C ALA A 58 0.11 8.83 -4.07
N LEU A 59 0.07 7.75 -4.86
CA LEU A 59 1.14 7.23 -5.72
C LEU A 59 1.14 7.90 -7.09
#